data_AF-A0A6J1ET65-F1
#
_entry.id   AF-A0A6J1ET65-F1
#
_cell.length_a   1.000
_cell.length_b   1.000
_cell.length_c   1.000
_cell.angle_alpha   90.00
_cell.angle_beta   90.00
_cell.angle_gamma   90.00
#
_symmetry.space_group_name_H-M   'P 1'
#
loop_
_entity.id
_entity.type
_entity.pdbx_description
1 polymer ?
#
loop_
_entity_poly.entity_id
_entity_poly.type
_entity_poly.pdbx_seq_one_letter_code
_entity_poly.pdbx_strand_id
1 'polypeptide(L)'
;MGFGDARTEWILRLCAIICLVLTVFLMGFDKETTQIFGVDKTASFRSLGALKVIMFVDSIAAAYNILQLAKCWISAHPKPPFQLQTHFHLPLFWLSFFIDQAGAYLTFAANTAGMEAAFVAVRGNQEFQWMKLCNRFHRYCYQAAGAFLCGYAAVLTMLLISFLSAFNLFRHYSPNHFLRLKPNNN
;
A
#
# COMPACT_ATOMS: atom_id res chain seq x y z
N MET A 1 2.15 -22.24 11.88
CA MET A 1 2.40 -21.02 11.08
C MET A 1 2.76 -19.92 12.06
N GLY A 2 4.05 -19.67 12.28
CA GLY A 2 4.51 -18.62 13.19
C GLY A 2 4.40 -17.25 12.54
N PHE A 3 4.13 -16.21 13.32
CA PHE A 3 3.96 -14.80 12.90
C PHE A 3 5.27 -14.15 12.38
N GLY A 4 6.18 -14.94 11.81
CA GLY A 4 7.57 -14.60 11.45
C GLY A 4 8.14 -15.45 10.32
N ASP A 5 7.31 -16.26 9.65
CA ASP A 5 7.75 -17.18 8.58
C ASP A 5 7.80 -16.48 7.21
N ALA A 6 8.79 -16.82 6.39
CA ALA A 6 8.98 -16.28 5.03
C ALA A 6 7.75 -16.52 4.14
N ARG A 7 7.00 -17.60 4.40
CA ARG A 7 5.74 -17.88 3.71
C ARG A 7 4.67 -16.81 4.00
N THR A 8 4.55 -16.36 5.24
CA THR A 8 3.56 -15.35 5.63
C THR A 8 3.89 -13.99 5.01
N GLU A 9 5.16 -13.58 5.03
CA GLU A 9 5.60 -12.35 4.36
C GLU A 9 5.27 -12.39 2.85
N TRP A 10 5.55 -13.53 2.21
CA TRP A 10 5.28 -13.72 0.79
C TRP A 10 3.79 -13.58 0.44
N ILE A 11 2.90 -14.20 1.23
CA ILE A 11 1.45 -14.09 1.04
C ILE A 11 0.99 -12.64 1.22
N LEU A 12 1.45 -11.97 2.28
CA LEU A 12 1.08 -10.57 2.55
C LEU A 12 1.51 -9.63 1.42
N ARG A 13 2.75 -9.78 0.93
CA ARG A 13 3.25 -8.96 -0.19
C ARG A 13 2.49 -9.23 -1.49
N LEU A 14 2.13 -10.48 -1.75
CA LEU A 14 1.28 -10.82 -2.91
C LEU A 14 -0.11 -10.19 -2.79
N CYS A 15 -0.76 -10.29 -1.63
CA CYS A 15 -2.05 -9.65 -1.37
C CYS A 15 -1.96 -8.13 -1.54
N ALA A 16 -0.92 -7.49 -0.99
CA ALA A 16 -0.71 -6.05 -1.14
C ALA A 16 -0.58 -5.64 -2.62
N ILE A 17 0.22 -6.37 -3.42
CA ILE A 17 0.37 -6.10 -4.86
C ILE A 17 -0.97 -6.20 -5.58
N ILE A 18 -1.73 -7.27 -5.32
CA ILE A 18 -3.05 -7.47 -5.95
C ILE A 18 -3.97 -6.29 -5.61
N CYS A 19 -4.08 -5.91 -4.33
CA CYS A 19 -4.91 -4.79 -3.90
C CYS A 19 -4.45 -3.45 -4.48
N LEU A 20 -3.14 -3.16 -4.53
CA LEU A 20 -2.60 -1.94 -5.11
C LEU A 20 -2.86 -1.86 -6.62
N VAL A 21 -2.61 -2.96 -7.34
CA VAL A 21 -2.87 -3.03 -8.79
C VAL A 21 -4.36 -2.89 -9.08
N LEU A 22 -5.23 -3.54 -8.29
CA LEU A 22 -6.68 -3.37 -8.42
C LEU A 22 -7.10 -1.91 -8.19
N THR A 23 -6.51 -1.24 -7.20
CA THR A 23 -6.80 0.18 -6.92
C THR A 23 -6.39 1.06 -8.11
N VAL A 24 -5.17 0.90 -8.62
CA VAL A 24 -4.67 1.64 -9.79
C VAL A 24 -5.49 1.34 -11.05
N PHE A 25 -5.88 0.08 -11.26
CA PHE A 25 -6.67 -0.32 -12.41
C PHE A 25 -8.10 0.24 -12.32
N LEU A 26 -8.76 0.10 -11.17
CA LEU A 26 -10.11 0.63 -10.96
C LEU A 26 -10.13 2.15 -11.11
N MET A 27 -9.17 2.88 -10.54
CA MET A 27 -9.07 4.35 -10.70
C MET A 27 -8.60 4.76 -12.10
N GLY A 28 -7.71 3.99 -12.73
CA GLY A 28 -7.11 4.30 -14.03
C GLY A 28 -8.02 4.03 -15.22
N PHE A 29 -8.88 3.00 -15.13
CA PHE A 29 -9.91 2.69 -16.12
C PHE A 29 -11.19 3.49 -15.91
N ASP A 30 -11.33 4.21 -14.79
CA ASP A 30 -12.44 5.13 -14.53
C ASP A 30 -12.31 6.45 -15.31
N LYS A 31 -12.07 6.33 -16.62
CA LYS A 31 -12.09 7.45 -17.56
C LYS A 31 -13.52 7.70 -18.00
N GLU A 32 -14.36 8.21 -17.11
CA GLU A 32 -15.62 8.81 -17.53
C GLU A 32 -15.38 10.27 -17.95
N THR A 33 -15.45 10.52 -19.26
CA THR A 33 -15.51 11.87 -19.83
C THR A 33 -16.95 12.32 -19.89
N THR A 34 -17.40 13.10 -18.90
CA THR A 34 -18.77 13.61 -18.88
C THR A 34 -18.80 15.06 -19.34
N GLN A 35 -19.46 15.31 -20.49
CA GLN A 35 -19.74 16.64 -21.01
C GLN A 35 -20.79 17.33 -20.14
N ILE A 36 -20.45 18.48 -19.55
CA ILE A 36 -21.39 19.29 -18.76
C ILE A 36 -21.41 20.70 -19.36
N PHE A 37 -22.57 21.09 -19.93
CA PHE A 37 -22.92 22.47 -20.35
C PHE A 37 -22.24 23.08 -21.60
N GLY A 38 -21.99 22.32 -22.67
CA GLY A 38 -21.57 22.89 -23.98
C GLY A 38 -20.24 23.66 -23.98
N VAL A 39 -19.57 23.68 -22.82
CA VAL A 39 -18.20 24.10 -22.57
C VAL A 39 -17.47 22.81 -22.25
N ASP A 40 -16.31 22.59 -22.87
CA ASP A 40 -15.44 21.43 -22.58
C ASP A 40 -14.86 21.53 -21.16
N LYS A 41 -15.71 21.39 -20.15
CA LYS A 41 -15.29 21.06 -18.80
C LYS A 41 -15.03 19.57 -18.80
N THR A 42 -13.82 19.22 -19.20
CA THR A 42 -13.22 17.92 -18.93
C THR A 42 -13.15 17.74 -17.41
N ALA A 43 -14.25 17.28 -16.80
CA ALA A 43 -14.24 16.68 -15.48
C ALA A 43 -13.59 15.28 -15.58
N SER A 44 -12.40 15.22 -16.20
CA SER A 44 -11.54 14.07 -16.15
C SER A 44 -10.96 14.06 -14.75
N PHE A 45 -11.23 13.01 -13.98
CA PHE A 45 -10.65 12.81 -12.64
C PHE A 45 -9.11 12.78 -12.62
N ARG A 46 -8.47 12.76 -13.79
CA ARG A 46 -7.05 13.10 -14.00
C ARG A 46 -6.72 14.56 -13.60
N SER A 47 -7.70 15.43 -13.41
CA SER A 47 -7.53 16.82 -12.99
C SER A 47 -7.48 16.99 -11.48
N LEU A 48 -8.11 16.09 -10.71
CA LEU A 48 -8.04 16.09 -9.26
C LEU A 48 -6.66 15.58 -8.84
N GLY A 49 -5.80 16.50 -8.40
CA GLY A 49 -4.41 16.20 -8.01
C GLY A 49 -4.29 15.01 -7.05
N ALA A 50 -5.27 14.83 -6.15
CA ALA A 50 -5.31 13.74 -5.18
C ALA A 50 -5.31 12.33 -5.83
N LEU A 51 -6.06 12.12 -6.92
CA LEU A 51 -6.14 10.80 -7.56
C LEU A 51 -4.88 10.45 -8.35
N LYS A 52 -4.27 11.45 -9.00
CA LYS A 52 -2.94 11.27 -9.61
C LYS A 52 -1.90 10.87 -8.57
N VAL A 53 -1.95 11.49 -7.39
CA VAL A 53 -1.06 11.16 -6.28
C VAL A 53 -1.30 9.71 -5.81
N ILE A 54 -2.55 9.28 -5.63
CA ILE A 54 -2.86 7.88 -5.27
C ILE A 54 -2.28 6.91 -6.31
N MET A 55 -2.57 7.11 -7.60
CA MET A 55 -2.08 6.23 -8.65
C MET A 55 -0.55 6.14 -8.69
N PHE A 56 0.14 7.26 -8.46
CA PHE A 56 1.60 7.32 -8.44
C PHE A 56 2.18 6.60 -7.21
N VAL A 57 1.64 6.89 -6.03
CA VAL A 57 2.04 6.28 -4.76
C VAL A 57 1.81 4.76 -4.80
N ASP A 58 0.62 4.32 -5.22
CA ASP A 58 0.26 2.90 -5.27
C ASP A 58 1.10 2.13 -6.29
N SER A 59 1.45 2.78 -7.40
CA SER A 59 2.35 2.19 -8.41
C SER A 59 3.78 2.01 -7.87
N ILE A 60 4.31 2.99 -7.15
CA ILE A 60 5.63 2.87 -6.49
C ILE A 60 5.59 1.79 -5.40
N ALA A 61 4.54 1.78 -4.58
CA ALA A 61 4.36 0.78 -3.54
C ALA A 61 4.25 -0.64 -4.13
N ALA A 62 3.54 -0.81 -5.25
CA ALA A 62 3.44 -2.10 -5.94
C ALA A 62 4.79 -2.54 -6.50
N ALA A 63 5.52 -1.64 -7.17
CA ALA A 63 6.85 -1.92 -7.70
C ALA A 63 7.82 -2.34 -6.58
N TYR A 64 7.80 -1.66 -5.44
CA TYR A 64 8.60 -2.02 -4.28
C TYR A 64 8.26 -3.42 -3.74
N ASN A 65 6.97 -3.73 -3.56
CA ASN A 65 6.55 -5.05 -3.09
C ASN A 65 6.95 -6.17 -4.07
N ILE A 66 6.91 -5.92 -5.38
CA ILE A 66 7.39 -6.85 -6.40
C ILE A 66 8.90 -7.07 -6.28
N LEU A 67 9.68 -6.01 -6.11
CA LEU A 67 11.14 -6.11 -5.92
C LEU A 67 11.49 -6.91 -4.67
N GLN A 68 10.73 -6.74 -3.59
CA GLN A 68 10.95 -7.47 -2.36
C GLN A 68 10.55 -8.95 -2.48
N LEU A 69 9.46 -9.27 -3.20
CA LEU A 69 9.13 -10.65 -3.57
C LEU A 69 10.23 -11.30 -4.41
N ALA A 70 10.76 -10.59 -5.41
CA ALA A 70 11.85 -11.07 -6.25
C ALA A 70 13.12 -11.35 -5.44
N LYS A 71 13.47 -10.48 -4.47
CA LYS A 71 14.58 -10.72 -3.54
C LYS A 71 14.38 -12.00 -2.71
N CYS A 72 13.19 -12.21 -2.15
CA CYS A 72 12.87 -13.44 -1.41
C CYS A 72 12.98 -14.68 -2.30
N TRP A 73 12.52 -14.61 -3.55
CA TRP A 73 12.57 -15.71 -4.50
C TRP A 73 14.00 -16.06 -4.91
N ILE A 74 14.83 -15.06 -5.24
CA ILE A 74 16.25 -15.25 -5.58
C ILE A 74 17.04 -15.79 -4.38
N SER A 75 16.67 -15.40 -3.15
CA SER A 75 17.31 -15.92 -1.93
C SER A 75 16.90 -17.34 -1.57
N ALA A 76 15.78 -17.84 -2.11
CA ALA A 76 15.31 -19.21 -1.90
C ALA A 76 16.02 -20.22 -2.82
N HIS A 77 16.66 -19.76 -3.91
CA HIS A 77 17.54 -20.59 -4.71
C HIS A 77 18.93 -20.73 -4.03
N PRO A 78 19.52 -21.93 -3.98
CA PRO A 78 20.83 -22.13 -3.39
C PRO A 78 21.87 -21.33 -4.18
N LYS A 79 22.45 -20.31 -3.56
CA LYS A 79 23.54 -19.53 -4.17
C LYS A 79 24.87 -20.30 -4.08
N PRO A 80 25.73 -20.22 -5.12
CA PRO A 80 27.12 -20.71 -5.11
C PRO A 80 27.96 -20.00 -4.01
N PRO A 81 29.17 -20.49 -3.67
CA PRO A 81 29.89 -20.23 -2.41
C PRO A 81 30.50 -18.82 -2.29
N PHE A 82 29.92 -17.80 -2.93
CA PHE A 82 30.33 -16.41 -2.73
C PHE A 82 29.48 -15.79 -1.61
N GLN A 83 29.89 -16.10 -0.37
CA GLN A 83 29.46 -15.42 0.84
C GLN A 83 29.88 -13.95 0.79
N LEU A 84 29.10 -13.12 0.10
CA LEU A 84 29.19 -11.68 0.29
C LEU A 84 28.45 -11.29 1.57
N GLN A 85 29.20 -11.37 2.67
CA GLN A 85 29.27 -10.32 3.69
C GLN A 85 28.15 -10.25 4.74
N THR A 86 28.38 -11.02 5.79
CA THR A 86 27.75 -11.07 7.12
C THR A 86 27.62 -9.70 7.83
N HIS A 87 28.19 -8.61 7.31
CA HIS A 87 28.12 -7.24 7.89
C HIS A 87 27.06 -6.32 7.26
N PHE A 88 26.55 -6.61 6.04
CA PHE A 88 25.57 -5.72 5.37
C PHE A 88 24.10 -6.03 5.70
N HIS A 89 23.82 -7.10 6.45
CA HIS A 89 22.45 -7.54 6.70
C HIS A 89 21.65 -6.56 7.57
N LEU A 90 22.27 -5.99 8.60
CA LEU A 90 21.60 -5.09 9.55
C LEU A 90 21.09 -3.77 8.95
N PRO A 91 21.90 -3.01 8.16
CA PRO A 91 21.39 -1.81 7.50
C PRO A 91 20.33 -2.12 6.45
N LEU A 92 20.38 -3.28 5.79
CA LEU A 92 19.36 -3.72 4.83
C LEU A 92 18.01 -3.99 5.50
N PHE A 93 17.99 -4.61 6.70
CA PHE A 93 16.75 -4.81 7.46
C PHE A 93 16.15 -3.49 7.91
N TRP A 94 16.98 -2.56 8.39
CA TRP A 94 16.54 -1.19 8.73
C TRP A 94 15.96 -0.45 7.52
N LEU A 95 16.65 -0.52 6.38
CA LEU A 95 16.18 0.12 5.14
C LEU A 95 14.84 -0.47 4.69
N SER A 96 14.67 -1.80 4.73
CA SER A 96 13.39 -2.44 4.40
C SER A 96 12.29 -1.98 5.34
N PHE A 97 12.55 -1.96 6.65
CA PHE A 97 11.59 -1.49 7.65
C PHE A 97 11.15 -0.04 7.39
N PHE A 98 12.10 0.87 7.13
CA PHE A 98 11.78 2.26 6.84
C PHE A 98 10.96 2.42 5.56
N ILE A 99 11.29 1.67 4.49
CA ILE A 99 10.55 1.74 3.22
C ILE A 99 9.15 1.12 3.37
N ASP A 100 9.02 -0.04 4.04
CA ASP A 100 7.74 -0.69 4.33
C ASP A 100 6.82 0.29 5.10
N GLN A 101 7.35 0.91 6.15
CA GLN A 101 6.63 1.88 6.99
C GLN A 101 6.27 3.15 6.22
N ALA A 102 7.21 3.72 5.46
CA ALA A 102 6.97 4.92 4.65
C ALA A 102 5.91 4.67 3.57
N GLY A 103 5.96 3.50 2.92
CA GLY A 103 4.97 3.07 1.94
C GLY A 103 3.58 2.97 2.55
N ALA A 104 3.44 2.33 3.71
CA ALA A 104 2.15 2.20 4.39
C ALA A 104 1.53 3.56 4.73
N TYR A 105 2.32 4.49 5.29
CA TYR A 105 1.83 5.82 5.62
C TYR A 105 1.51 6.67 4.40
N LEU A 106 2.33 6.62 3.36
CA LEU A 106 2.10 7.41 2.16
C LEU A 106 0.86 6.94 1.41
N THR A 107 0.68 5.62 1.28
CA THR A 107 -0.54 5.03 0.70
C THR A 107 -1.77 5.38 1.52
N PHE A 108 -1.70 5.32 2.86
CA PHE A 108 -2.80 5.72 3.74
C PHE A 108 -3.16 7.19 3.58
N ALA A 109 -2.17 8.09 3.60
CA ALA A 109 -2.37 9.52 3.44
C ALA A 109 -2.97 9.86 2.08
N ALA A 110 -2.46 9.25 1.00
CA ALA A 110 -2.98 9.45 -0.35
C ALA A 110 -4.45 8.98 -0.47
N ASN A 111 -4.76 7.77 0.02
CA ASN A 111 -6.12 7.22 -0.01
C ASN A 111 -7.09 8.05 0.83
N THR A 112 -6.67 8.53 2.00
CA THR A 112 -7.49 9.39 2.87
C THR A 112 -7.77 10.73 2.20
N ALA A 113 -6.75 11.37 1.63
CA ALA A 113 -6.93 12.64 0.91
C ALA A 113 -7.86 12.49 -0.32
N GLY A 114 -7.73 11.37 -1.06
CA GLY A 114 -8.65 11.08 -2.16
C GLY A 114 -10.07 10.77 -1.69
N MET A 115 -10.22 10.07 -0.56
CA MET A 115 -11.52 9.75 0.03
C MET A 115 -12.24 11.03 0.49
N GLU A 116 -11.52 11.97 1.10
CA GLU A 116 -12.07 13.27 1.47
C GLU A 116 -12.52 14.06 0.24
N ALA A 117 -11.69 14.11 -0.82
CA ALA A 117 -12.06 14.74 -2.08
C ALA A 117 -13.31 14.09 -2.71
N ALA A 118 -13.38 12.75 -2.68
CA ALA A 118 -14.54 12.00 -3.14
C ALA A 118 -15.78 12.31 -2.29
N PHE A 119 -15.63 12.42 -0.98
CA PHE A 119 -16.72 12.71 -0.06
C PHE A 119 -17.34 14.09 -0.31
N VAL A 120 -16.51 15.10 -0.56
CA VAL A 120 -16.97 16.43 -1.00
C VAL A 120 -17.74 16.31 -2.32
N ALA A 121 -17.32 15.41 -3.23
CA ALA A 121 -18.00 15.19 -4.52
C ALA A 121 -19.35 14.49 -4.39
N VAL A 122 -19.50 13.62 -3.39
CA VAL A 122 -20.76 12.92 -3.12
C VAL A 122 -21.75 13.83 -2.40
N ARG A 123 -21.35 14.51 -1.32
CA ARG A 123 -22.26 15.40 -0.57
C ARG A 123 -22.66 16.63 -1.37
N GLY A 124 -21.75 17.16 -2.18
CA GLY A 124 -21.86 18.50 -2.77
C GLY A 124 -21.66 19.59 -1.71
N ASN A 125 -21.30 20.78 -2.14
CA ASN A 125 -21.28 21.96 -1.28
C ASN A 125 -22.00 23.11 -1.99
N GLN A 126 -23.02 23.67 -1.32
CA GLN A 126 -23.85 24.74 -1.89
C GLN A 126 -23.04 26.04 -2.07
N GLU A 127 -22.09 26.31 -1.17
CA GLU A 127 -21.16 27.44 -1.24
C GLU A 127 -20.27 27.42 -2.49
N PHE A 128 -19.95 26.22 -3.01
CA PHE A 128 -19.16 26.06 -4.24
C PHE A 128 -20.02 25.75 -5.47
N GLN A 129 -21.36 25.85 -5.38
CA GLN A 129 -22.29 25.43 -6.43
C GLN A 129 -22.04 23.99 -6.93
N TRP A 130 -21.54 23.12 -6.06
CA TRP A 130 -21.09 21.78 -6.45
C TRP A 130 -22.24 20.77 -6.34
N MET A 131 -22.66 20.25 -7.48
CA MET A 131 -23.79 19.31 -7.60
C MET A 131 -23.38 17.88 -7.20
N LYS A 132 -24.29 17.14 -6.57
CA LYS A 132 -24.07 15.74 -6.14
C LYS A 132 -23.76 14.84 -7.33
N LEU A 133 -22.53 14.30 -7.39
CA LEU A 133 -22.06 13.53 -8.55
C LEU A 133 -22.66 12.11 -8.61
N CYS A 134 -22.77 11.42 -7.47
CA CYS A 134 -23.25 10.03 -7.43
C CYS A 134 -24.73 9.84 -7.79
N ASN A 135 -25.55 10.90 -7.77
CA ASN A 135 -26.94 10.82 -8.23
C ASN A 135 -27.04 10.70 -9.75
N ARG A 136 -26.00 11.11 -10.49
CA ARG A 136 -25.97 11.06 -11.95
C ARG A 136 -25.07 9.94 -12.49
N PHE A 137 -23.97 9.64 -11.79
CA PHE A 137 -22.99 8.61 -12.21
C PHE A 137 -22.88 7.48 -11.19
N HIS A 138 -23.91 6.63 -11.13
CA HIS A 138 -23.99 5.55 -10.15
C HIS A 138 -22.87 4.50 -10.35
N ARG A 139 -22.58 4.13 -11.61
CA ARG A 139 -21.52 3.17 -11.96
C ARG A 139 -20.13 3.66 -11.55
N TYR A 140 -19.84 4.93 -11.82
CA TYR A 140 -18.60 5.60 -11.43
C TYR A 140 -18.40 5.56 -9.90
N CYS A 141 -19.43 5.93 -9.12
CA CYS A 141 -19.30 5.93 -7.67
C CYS A 141 -19.12 4.52 -7.08
N TYR A 142 -19.74 3.49 -7.68
CA TYR A 142 -19.51 2.12 -7.25
C TYR A 142 -18.07 1.65 -7.53
N GLN A 143 -17.54 2.00 -8.70
CA GLN A 143 -16.16 1.69 -9.08
C GLN A 143 -15.13 2.42 -8.21
N ALA A 144 -15.33 3.72 -7.96
CA ALA A 144 -14.50 4.51 -7.06
C ALA A 144 -14.55 3.98 -5.62
N ALA A 145 -15.74 3.63 -5.11
CA ALA A 145 -15.89 3.01 -3.80
C ALA A 145 -15.12 1.67 -3.71
N GLY A 146 -15.23 0.82 -4.75
CA GLY A 146 -14.44 -0.40 -4.86
C GLY A 146 -12.94 -0.14 -4.85
N ALA A 147 -12.48 0.89 -5.56
CA ALA A 147 -11.07 1.28 -5.57
C ALA A 147 -10.57 1.71 -4.19
N PHE A 148 -11.31 2.54 -3.46
CA PHE A 148 -10.94 2.93 -2.10
C PHE A 148 -10.95 1.75 -1.13
N LEU A 149 -11.90 0.82 -1.26
CA LEU A 149 -11.91 -0.42 -0.47
C LEU A 149 -10.65 -1.26 -0.72
N CYS A 150 -10.24 -1.42 -1.99
CA CYS A 150 -8.99 -2.09 -2.34
C CYS A 150 -7.77 -1.32 -1.80
N GLY A 151 -7.78 0.01 -1.87
CA GLY A 151 -6.70 0.86 -1.38
C GLY A 151 -6.52 0.74 0.13
N TYR A 152 -7.59 0.82 0.92
CA TYR A 152 -7.52 0.61 2.37
C TYR A 152 -7.16 -0.84 2.74
N ALA A 153 -7.59 -1.84 1.97
CA ALA A 153 -7.14 -3.22 2.16
C ALA A 153 -5.63 -3.36 1.91
N ALA A 154 -5.09 -2.65 0.91
CA ALA A 154 -3.65 -2.56 0.65
C ALA A 154 -2.90 -1.89 1.82
N VAL A 155 -3.44 -0.80 2.38
CA VAL A 155 -2.87 -0.14 3.56
C VAL A 155 -2.77 -1.12 4.73
N LEU A 156 -3.84 -1.84 5.05
CA LEU A 156 -3.85 -2.81 6.14
C LEU A 156 -2.81 -3.91 5.94
N THR A 157 -2.69 -4.44 4.73
CA THR A 157 -1.66 -5.45 4.42
C THR A 157 -0.24 -4.87 4.51
N MET A 158 0.00 -3.64 4.06
CA MET A 158 1.30 -2.98 4.21
C MET A 158 1.65 -2.67 5.68
N LEU A 159 0.67 -2.36 6.53
CA LEU A 159 0.89 -2.21 7.98
C LEU A 159 1.31 -3.54 8.62
N LEU A 160 0.68 -4.66 8.23
CA LEU A 160 1.07 -5.99 8.69
C LEU A 160 2.49 -6.36 8.22
N ILE A 161 2.83 -6.04 6.98
CA ILE A 161 4.21 -6.21 6.45
C ILE A 161 5.20 -5.38 7.26
N SER A 162 4.87 -4.12 7.56
CA SER A 162 5.74 -3.23 8.34
C SER A 162 5.97 -3.76 9.75
N PHE A 163 4.92 -4.29 10.39
CA PHE A 163 5.04 -4.95 11.69
C PHE A 163 5.95 -6.18 11.63
N LEU A 164 5.80 -7.02 10.60
CA LEU A 164 6.63 -8.20 10.38
C LEU A 164 8.10 -7.83 10.13
N SER A 165 8.33 -6.76 9.37
CA SER A 165 9.65 -6.17 9.10
C SER A 165 10.31 -5.70 10.40
N ALA A 166 9.57 -4.97 11.25
CA ALA A 166 10.03 -4.58 12.58
C ALA A 166 10.32 -5.79 13.48
N PHE A 167 9.43 -6.78 13.52
CA PHE A 167 9.62 -8.00 14.30
C PHE A 167 10.89 -8.75 13.89
N ASN A 168 11.13 -8.90 12.58
CA ASN A 168 12.33 -9.53 12.06
C ASN A 168 13.60 -8.73 12.37
N LEU A 169 13.54 -7.39 12.29
CA LEU A 169 14.62 -6.50 12.68
C LEU A 169 14.98 -6.67 14.17
N PHE A 170 14.01 -6.54 15.07
CA PHE A 170 14.24 -6.61 16.52
C PHE A 170 14.68 -8.00 16.98
N ARG A 171 14.16 -9.07 16.36
CA ARG A 171 14.61 -10.44 16.64
C ARG A 171 16.08 -10.65 16.31
N HIS A 172 16.61 -9.96 15.29
CA HIS A 172 18.02 -10.03 14.95
C HIS A 172 18.91 -9.34 15.99
N TYR A 173 18.44 -8.24 16.59
CA TYR A 173 19.13 -7.57 17.71
C TYR A 173 18.98 -8.29 19.05
N SER A 174 17.96 -9.12 19.23
CA SER A 174 17.71 -9.88 20.45
C SER A 174 17.67 -11.40 20.20
N PRO A 175 18.81 -12.06 19.96
CA PRO A 175 18.82 -13.51 19.76
C PRO A 175 18.42 -14.30 21.02
N ASN A 176 18.67 -13.76 22.24
CA ASN A 176 18.68 -14.58 23.47
C ASN A 176 17.91 -14.04 24.69
N HIS A 177 17.25 -12.87 24.64
CA HIS A 177 16.82 -12.20 25.89
C HIS A 177 15.33 -11.90 26.06
N PHE A 178 14.47 -12.08 25.04
CA PHE A 178 13.04 -11.74 25.17
C PHE A 178 12.18 -12.79 25.89
N LEU A 179 12.68 -14.03 26.07
CA LEU A 179 11.94 -15.14 26.70
C LEU A 179 12.65 -15.77 27.91
N ARG A 180 13.67 -15.12 28.49
CA ARG A 180 14.27 -15.56 29.77
C ARG A 180 13.57 -14.89 30.97
N LEU A 181 12.26 -15.08 31.08
CA LEU A 181 11.55 -14.90 32.36
C LEU A 181 11.54 -16.23 33.12
N LYS A 182 12.72 -16.66 33.58
CA LYS A 182 12.80 -17.51 34.78
C LYS A 182 14.17 -17.31 35.44
N PRO A 183 14.23 -16.71 36.64
CA PRO A 183 15.43 -16.75 37.45
C PRO A 183 15.73 -18.21 37.80
N ASN A 184 17.00 -18.56 37.71
CA ASN A 184 17.50 -19.87 38.09
C ASN A 184 17.44 -19.97 39.62
N ASN A 185 16.41 -20.65 40.14
CA ASN A 185 16.35 -21.12 41.51
C ASN A 185 16.18 -22.64 41.48
N ASN A 186 17.30 -23.35 41.61
CA ASN A 186 17.56 -24.47 42.52
C ASN A 186 18.87 -25.16 42.15
#